data_AF-A0A355S1T9-F1
#
_entry.id   AF-A0A355S1T9-F1
#
_cell.length_a   1.000
_cell.length_b   1.000
_cell.length_c   1.000
_cell.angle_alpha   90.00
_cell.angle_beta   90.00
_cell.angle_gamma   90.00
#
_symmetry.space_group_name_H-M   'P 1'
#
loop_
_entity.id
_entity.type
_entity.pdbx_description
1 polymer ?
#
loop_
_entity_poly.entity_id
_entity_poly.type
_entity_poly.pdbx_seq_one_letter_code
_entity_poly.pdbx_strand_id
1 'polypeptide(L)'
;MKDKAASFKTAAVFIGTVVGAGLASGQEVLQFFTLYGFYGIIGIVICGLLYILTGVITVDLSYKHKATSYNDLIYLSCGELLGSVVDVLTTLFLFGSTVIILAGSGSL
;
A
#
# COMPACT_ATOMS: atom_id res chain seq x y z
N MET A 1 25.86 8.93 9.70
CA MET A 1 25.29 7.69 10.30
C MET A 1 23.83 7.85 10.71
N LYS A 2 23.42 9.01 11.27
CA LYS A 2 22.04 9.29 11.71
C LYS A 2 21.02 9.19 10.56
N ASP A 3 21.39 9.59 9.35
CA ASP A 3 20.50 9.56 8.17
C ASP A 3 20.20 8.14 7.67
N LYS A 4 21.20 7.24 7.66
CA LYS A 4 20.99 5.85 7.22
C LYS A 4 20.01 5.10 8.12
N ALA A 5 20.07 5.35 9.43
CA ALA A 5 19.14 4.76 10.39
C ALA A 5 17.72 5.28 10.20
N ALA A 6 17.56 6.57 9.87
CA ALA A 6 16.25 7.15 9.56
C ALA A 6 15.67 6.57 8.26
N SER A 7 16.45 6.48 7.19
CA SER A 7 16.01 5.87 5.93
C SER A 7 15.61 4.40 6.10
N PHE A 8 16.36 3.63 6.88
CA PHE A 8 16.01 2.23 7.17
C PHE A 8 14.71 2.12 7.96
N LYS A 9 14.48 2.98 8.95
CA LYS A 9 13.21 3.03 9.69
C LYS A 9 12.04 3.36 8.77
N THR A 10 12.17 4.37 7.92
CA THR A 10 11.11 4.72 6.97
C THR A 10 10.82 3.59 6.00
N ALA A 11 11.86 2.92 5.48
CA ALA A 11 11.69 1.75 4.62
C ALA A 11 11.00 0.58 5.36
N ALA A 12 11.38 0.31 6.61
CA ALA A 12 10.75 -0.73 7.41
C ALA A 12 9.27 -0.43 7.72
N VAL A 13 8.93 0.82 8.03
CA VAL A 13 7.53 1.24 8.20
C VAL A 13 6.76 1.07 6.90
N PHE A 14 7.32 1.53 5.77
CA PHE A 14 6.69 1.36 4.47
C PHE A 14 6.41 -0.12 4.16
N ILE A 15 7.41 -0.98 4.26
CA ILE A 15 7.25 -2.43 4.02
C ILE A 15 6.21 -3.02 4.98
N GLY A 16 6.25 -2.67 6.27
CA GLY A 16 5.32 -3.18 7.27
C GLY A 16 3.87 -2.78 7.01
N THR A 17 3.63 -1.53 6.60
CA THR A 17 2.28 -1.04 6.25
C THR A 17 1.74 -1.72 5.00
N VAL A 18 2.61 -2.03 4.04
CA VAL A 18 2.26 -2.63 2.76
C VAL A 18 1.94 -4.12 2.87
N VAL A 19 2.77 -4.87 3.59
CA VAL A 19 2.68 -6.34 3.62
C VAL A 19 1.41 -6.80 4.34
N GLY A 20 0.98 -6.13 5.42
CA GLY A 20 -0.24 -6.51 6.13
C GLY A 20 -0.27 -7.98 6.61
N ALA A 21 -1.44 -8.48 7.04
CA ALA A 21 -1.56 -9.85 7.55
C ALA A 21 -1.71 -10.91 6.43
N GLY A 22 -2.38 -10.57 5.33
CA GLY A 22 -2.65 -11.48 4.22
C GLY A 22 -1.40 -11.84 3.43
N LEU A 23 -0.57 -10.85 3.09
CA LEU A 23 0.72 -11.09 2.43
C LEU A 23 1.73 -11.73 3.39
N ALA A 24 1.76 -11.33 4.68
CA ALA A 24 2.65 -11.92 5.68
C ALA A 24 2.36 -13.39 5.98
N SER A 25 1.07 -13.78 6.01
CA SER A 25 0.67 -15.19 6.16
C SER A 25 0.87 -16.02 4.88
N GLY A 26 1.14 -15.36 3.75
CA GLY A 26 1.30 -15.98 2.45
C GLY A 26 0.00 -16.46 1.80
N GLN A 27 -1.16 -16.30 2.46
CA GLN A 27 -2.45 -16.78 1.96
C GLN A 27 -2.84 -16.10 0.65
N GLU A 28 -2.66 -14.78 0.56
CA GLU A 28 -2.93 -14.03 -0.67
C GLU A 28 -1.98 -14.46 -1.79
N VAL A 29 -0.70 -14.66 -1.48
CA VAL A 29 0.30 -15.07 -2.48
C VAL A 29 0.03 -16.47 -3.01
N LEU A 30 -0.42 -17.37 -2.14
CA LEU A 30 -0.85 -18.71 -2.52
C LEU A 30 -2.06 -18.64 -3.46
N GLN A 31 -3.11 -17.93 -3.04
CA GLN A 31 -4.39 -17.88 -3.73
C GLN A 31 -4.33 -17.16 -5.09
N PHE A 32 -3.57 -16.06 -5.18
CA PHE A 32 -3.52 -15.24 -6.39
C PHE A 32 -2.40 -15.62 -7.36
N PHE A 33 -1.31 -16.22 -6.89
CA PHE A 33 -0.16 -16.55 -7.74
C PHE A 33 0.15 -18.04 -7.73
N THR A 34 0.45 -18.62 -6.58
CA THR A 34 1.05 -19.97 -6.50
C THR A 34 0.13 -21.07 -7.06
N LEU A 35 -1.19 -20.96 -6.86
CA LEU A 35 -2.17 -21.92 -7.41
C LEU A 35 -2.20 -21.95 -8.94
N TYR A 36 -1.70 -20.92 -9.62
CA TYR A 36 -1.66 -20.82 -11.09
C TYR A 36 -0.35 -21.34 -11.70
N GLY A 37 0.53 -21.95 -10.89
CA GLY A 37 1.78 -22.56 -11.35
C GLY A 37 2.74 -21.55 -11.98
N PHE A 38 3.32 -21.88 -13.14
CA PHE A 38 4.34 -21.05 -13.79
C PHE A 38 3.87 -19.63 -14.15
N TYR A 39 2.62 -19.48 -14.58
CA TYR A 39 2.02 -18.17 -14.86
C TYR A 39 1.90 -17.30 -13.60
N GLY A 40 1.73 -17.93 -12.44
CA GLY A 40 1.75 -17.26 -11.14
C GLY A 40 3.09 -16.61 -10.82
N ILE A 41 4.20 -17.26 -11.19
CA ILE A 41 5.56 -16.73 -10.97
C ILE A 41 5.80 -15.49 -11.85
N ILE A 42 5.31 -15.49 -13.09
CA ILE A 42 5.39 -14.29 -13.94
C ILE A 42 4.52 -13.18 -13.35
N GLY A 43 3.31 -13.52 -12.91
CA GLY A 43 2.39 -12.57 -12.28
C GLY A 43 2.99 -11.89 -11.04
N ILE A 44 3.62 -12.65 -10.13
CA ILE A 44 4.18 -12.09 -8.89
C ILE A 44 5.36 -11.16 -9.19
N VAL A 45 6.18 -11.47 -10.20
CA VAL A 45 7.29 -10.59 -10.63
C VAL A 45 6.74 -9.29 -11.22
N ILE A 46 5.73 -9.36 -12.08
CA ILE A 46 5.09 -8.17 -12.66
C ILE A 46 4.44 -7.32 -11.57
N CYS A 47 3.68 -7.94 -10.65
CA CYS A 47 3.08 -7.23 -9.52
C CYS A 47 4.13 -6.56 -8.64
N GLY A 48 5.25 -7.23 -8.35
CA GLY A 48 6.36 -6.66 -7.60
C GLY A 48 6.98 -5.44 -8.31
N LEU A 49 7.18 -5.50 -9.62
CA LEU A 49 7.65 -4.37 -10.43
C LEU A 49 6.67 -3.19 -10.38
N LEU A 50 5.37 -3.44 -10.55
CA LEU A 50 4.34 -2.41 -10.43
C LEU A 50 4.30 -1.80 -9.02
N TYR A 51 4.57 -2.60 -8.00
CA TYR A 51 4.64 -2.14 -6.61
C TYR A 51 5.78 -1.14 -6.42
N ILE A 52 6.96 -1.48 -6.93
CA ILE A 52 8.15 -0.62 -6.87
C ILE A 52 7.91 0.67 -7.65
N LEU A 53 7.39 0.58 -8.87
CA LEU A 53 7.13 1.76 -9.72
C LEU A 53 6.14 2.72 -9.05
N THR A 54 5.00 2.21 -8.59
CA THR A 54 3.99 3.03 -7.92
C THR A 54 4.54 3.66 -6.65
N GLY A 55 5.28 2.90 -5.83
CA GLY A 55 5.89 3.41 -4.60
C GLY A 55 6.89 4.54 -4.86
N VAL A 56 7.75 4.40 -5.87
CA VAL A 56 8.70 5.47 -6.25
C VAL A 56 7.96 6.72 -6.73
N ILE A 57 6.95 6.57 -7.57
CA ILE A 57 6.15 7.70 -8.07
C ILE A 57 5.45 8.42 -6.92
N THR A 58 4.82 7.69 -5.99
CA THR A 58 4.14 8.29 -4.85
C THR A 58 5.10 9.06 -3.96
N VAL A 59 6.29 8.52 -3.66
CA VAL A 59 7.30 9.19 -2.83
C VAL A 59 7.84 10.44 -3.52
N ASP A 60 8.17 10.37 -4.81
CA ASP A 60 8.67 11.51 -5.59
C ASP A 60 7.63 12.64 -5.65
N LEU A 61 6.38 12.29 -5.96
CA LEU A 61 5.28 13.25 -6.06
C LEU A 61 4.99 13.92 -4.72
N SER A 62 5.00 13.13 -3.63
CA SER A 62 4.83 13.64 -2.27
C SER A 62 5.90 14.65 -1.89
N TYR A 63 7.17 14.34 -2.24
CA TYR A 63 8.30 15.22 -1.95
C TYR A 63 8.23 16.51 -2.77
N LYS A 64 7.95 16.40 -4.07
CA LYS A 64 7.91 17.54 -5.01
C LYS A 64 6.78 18.52 -4.69
N HIS A 65 5.60 18.00 -4.33
CA HIS A 65 4.44 18.83 -4.02
C HIS A 65 4.31 19.19 -2.53
N LYS A 66 5.25 18.73 -1.69
CA LYS A 66 5.20 18.89 -0.22
C LYS A 66 3.82 18.49 0.33
N ALA A 67 3.28 17.38 -0.19
CA ALA A 67 1.97 16.89 0.17
C ALA A 67 1.93 16.63 1.68
N THR A 68 0.91 17.18 2.35
CA THR A 68 0.74 17.01 3.81
C THR A 68 -0.35 15.99 4.14
N SER A 69 -1.23 15.74 3.17
CA SER A 69 -2.32 14.78 3.26
C SER A 69 -2.33 13.83 2.07
N TYR A 70 -2.88 12.63 2.27
CA TYR A 70 -3.09 11.67 1.18
C TYR A 70 -4.08 12.20 0.13
N ASN A 71 -4.98 13.09 0.54
CA ASN A 71 -5.93 13.76 -0.34
C ASN A 71 -5.24 14.60 -1.41
N ASP A 72 -4.18 15.34 -1.05
CA ASP A 72 -3.42 16.15 -1.99
C ASP A 72 -2.89 15.30 -3.15
N LEU A 73 -2.44 14.07 -2.86
CA LEU A 73 -1.95 13.13 -3.86
C LEU A 73 -3.08 12.55 -4.71
N ILE A 74 -4.23 12.24 -4.11
CA ILE A 74 -5.41 11.73 -4.83
C ILE A 74 -5.93 12.77 -5.82
N TYR A 75 -6.16 14.00 -5.35
CA TYR A 75 -6.67 15.08 -6.20
C TYR A 75 -5.66 15.49 -7.28
N LEU A 76 -4.36 15.42 -6.99
CA LEU A 76 -3.31 15.67 -7.98
C LEU A 76 -3.25 14.58 -9.07
N SER A 77 -3.51 13.32 -8.70
CA SER A 77 -3.41 12.18 -9.64
C SER A 77 -4.69 11.96 -10.44
N CYS A 78 -5.86 12.17 -9.83
CA CYS A 78 -7.17 11.83 -10.41
C CYS A 78 -8.04 13.05 -10.78
N GLY A 79 -7.66 14.27 -10.38
CA GLY A 79 -8.48 15.48 -10.55
C GLY A 79 -9.63 15.58 -9.54
N GLU A 80 -10.44 16.65 -9.61
CA GLU A 80 -11.48 16.92 -8.59
C GLU A 80 -12.62 15.89 -8.55
N LEU A 81 -13.11 15.46 -9.72
CA LEU A 81 -14.31 14.63 -9.80
C LEU A 81 -14.03 13.16 -9.43
N LEU A 82 -13.00 12.56 -10.05
CA LEU A 82 -12.58 11.20 -9.69
C LEU A 82 -11.86 11.17 -8.34
N GLY A 83 -11.10 12.22 -8.01
CA GLY A 83 -10.41 12.33 -6.73
C GLY A 83 -11.37 12.31 -5.54
N SER A 84 -12.52 12.99 -5.62
CA SER A 84 -13.54 12.97 -4.56
C SER A 84 -14.11 11.56 -4.33
N VAL A 85 -14.35 10.80 -5.40
CA VAL A 85 -14.81 9.40 -5.27
C VAL A 85 -13.73 8.53 -4.63
N VAL A 86 -12.48 8.68 -5.06
CA VAL A 86 -11.35 7.91 -4.52
C VAL A 86 -11.07 8.27 -3.07
N ASP A 87 -11.22 9.54 -2.67
CA ASP A 87 -11.08 10.00 -1.28
C ASP A 87 -12.13 9.34 -0.37
N VAL A 88 -13.40 9.39 -0.76
CA VAL A 88 -14.49 8.74 -0.01
C VAL A 88 -14.25 7.24 0.12
N LEU A 89 -13.85 6.57 -0.97
CA LEU A 89 -13.51 5.15 -0.94
C LEU A 89 -12.32 4.88 -0.01
N THR A 90 -11.25 5.67 -0.11
CA THR A 90 -10.05 5.53 0.72
C THR A 90 -10.39 5.70 2.20
N THR A 91 -11.18 6.72 2.55
CA THR A 91 -11.67 6.95 3.91
C THR A 91 -12.46 5.74 4.43
N LEU A 92 -13.34 5.17 3.60
CA LEU A 92 -14.11 3.97 3.94
C LEU A 92 -13.20 2.76 4.15
N PHE A 93 -12.20 2.55 3.30
CA PHE A 93 -11.22 1.47 3.44
C PHE A 93 -10.39 1.61 4.71
N LEU A 94 -9.90 2.81 5.03
CA LEU A 94 -9.13 3.08 6.26
C LEU A 94 -9.98 2.86 7.51
N PHE A 95 -11.24 3.29 7.49
CA PHE A 95 -12.19 3.02 8.57
C PHE A 95 -12.48 1.52 8.69
N GLY A 96 -12.81 0.86 7.58
CA GLY A 96 -13.10 -0.57 7.52
C GLY A 96 -11.93 -1.43 7.99
N SER A 97 -10.71 -1.12 7.55
CA SER A 97 -9.50 -1.83 8.01
C SER A 97 -9.29 -1.67 9.50
N THR A 98 -9.54 -0.47 10.05
CA THR A 98 -9.47 -0.23 11.50
C THR A 98 -10.50 -1.08 12.25
N VAL A 99 -11.74 -1.14 11.76
CA VAL A 99 -12.79 -1.98 12.35
C VAL A 99 -12.44 -3.47 12.29
N ILE A 100 -11.91 -3.96 11.17
CA ILE A 100 -11.51 -5.37 11.02
C ILE A 100 -10.40 -5.74 12.01
N ILE A 101 -9.39 -4.87 12.14
CA ILE A 101 -8.29 -5.08 13.10
C ILE A 101 -8.81 -5.08 14.54
N LEU A 102 -9.68 -4.12 14.88
CA LEU A 102 -10.31 -4.05 16.21
C LEU A 102 -11.18 -5.29 16.50
N ALA A 103 -12.02 -5.70 15.56
CA ALA A 103 -12.87 -6.89 15.70
C ALA A 103 -12.04 -8.17 15.84
N GLY A 104 -10.97 -8.32 15.04
CA GLY A 104 -10.03 -9.43 15.16
C GLY A 104 -9.29 -9.46 16.50
N SER A 105 -8.96 -8.30 17.08
CA SER A 105 -8.31 -8.21 18.39
C SER A 105 -9.24 -8.60 19.57
N GLY A 106 -10.55 -8.46 19.41
CA GLY A 106 -11.56 -8.86 20.42
C GLY A 106 -12.08 -10.29 20.25
N SER A 107 -11.59 -11.01 19.24
CA SER A 107 -11.94 -12.41 18.96
C SER A 107 -10.94 -13.41 19.57
N LEU A 108 -9.92 -12.93 20.30
CA LEU A 108 -9.01 -13.72 21.15
C LEU A 108 -9.40 -13.55 22.62
#